data_AF-A0AAV7RYF8-F1
#
_entry.id   AF-A0AAV7RYF8-F1
#
_cell.length_a   1.000
_cell.length_b   1.000
_cell.length_c   1.000
_cell.angle_alpha   90.00
_cell.angle_beta   90.00
_cell.angle_gamma   90.00
#
_symmetry.space_group_name_H-M   'P 1'
#
loop_
_entity.id
_entity.type
_entity.pdbx_description
1 polymer ?
#
loop_
_entity_poly.entity_id
_entity_poly.type
_entity_poly.pdbx_seq_one_letter_code
_entity_poly.pdbx_strand_id
1 'polypeptide(L)'
;MDTPRPVVAKLLHHKDRDLLLQRAHETGHFEVENSRVNMYPDYTAVVQAKRVSYTEVKKALRTEGIRYALLLPSKLKIWNGRTHFCLSPEEAWFWLESYRTGREDQNLQEPPTTRGWRKRRRSGDRPRRDRVLQPTQMQASQENGWRLRRLCP
;
A
#
# COMPACT_ATOMS: atom_id res chain seq x y z
N MET A 1 -5.40 -20.48 -32.44
CA MET A 1 -4.60 -19.43 -31.78
C MET A 1 -4.43 -19.87 -30.34
N ASP A 2 -3.27 -20.43 -30.00
CA ASP A 2 -3.00 -20.87 -28.63
C ASP A 2 -2.75 -19.64 -27.75
N THR A 3 -3.60 -19.45 -26.73
CA THR A 3 -3.34 -18.47 -25.68
C THR A 3 -2.22 -18.99 -24.78
N PRO A 4 -1.22 -18.16 -24.43
CA PRO A 4 -0.16 -18.58 -23.53
C PRO A 4 -0.75 -18.99 -22.17
N ARG A 5 -0.15 -20.01 -21.55
CA ARG A 5 -0.58 -20.47 -20.22
C ARG A 5 -0.13 -19.47 -19.16
N PRO A 6 -0.97 -19.15 -18.16
CA PRO A 6 -0.56 -18.29 -17.05
C PRO A 6 0.55 -18.95 -16.22
N VAL A 7 1.51 -18.14 -15.77
CA VAL A 7 2.61 -18.57 -14.90
C VAL A 7 2.30 -18.15 -13.47
N VAL A 8 2.41 -19.08 -12.52
CA VAL A 8 2.20 -18.81 -11.10
C VAL A 8 3.55 -18.71 -10.39
N ALA A 9 3.88 -17.51 -9.90
CA ALA A 9 5.11 -17.27 -9.15
C ALA A 9 4.86 -17.35 -7.65
N LYS A 10 5.43 -18.36 -6.98
CA LYS A 10 5.39 -18.49 -5.51
C LYS A 10 6.63 -17.86 -4.89
N LEU A 11 6.46 -16.68 -4.32
CA LEU A 11 7.54 -15.95 -3.63
C LEU A 11 7.73 -16.47 -2.20
N LEU A 12 8.96 -16.42 -1.70
CA LEU A 12 9.30 -16.84 -0.34
C LEU A 12 8.70 -15.90 0.71
N HIS A 13 8.76 -14.59 0.46
CA HIS A 13 8.25 -13.57 1.38
C HIS A 13 7.01 -12.87 0.82
N HIS A 14 5.97 -12.76 1.65
CA HIS A 14 4.73 -12.07 1.28
C HIS A 14 4.93 -10.58 1.01
N LYS A 15 5.93 -9.95 1.66
CA LYS A 15 6.25 -8.54 1.44
C LYS A 15 6.74 -8.27 0.02
N ASP A 16 7.57 -9.17 -0.50
CA ASP A 16 8.09 -9.05 -1.87
C ASP A 16 6.98 -9.22 -2.89
N ARG A 17 6.05 -10.16 -2.63
CA ARG A 17 4.82 -10.32 -3.41
C ARG A 17 4.00 -9.04 -3.43
N ASP A 18 3.75 -8.46 -2.26
CA ASP A 18 2.90 -7.27 -2.13
C ASP A 18 3.56 -6.05 -2.78
N LEU A 19 4.88 -5.89 -2.64
CA LEU A 19 5.66 -4.86 -3.31
C LEU A 19 5.60 -5.02 -4.84
N LEU A 20 5.80 -6.23 -5.33
CA LEU A 20 5.78 -6.52 -6.77
C LEU A 20 4.40 -6.24 -7.38
N LEU A 21 3.33 -6.66 -6.70
CA LEU A 21 1.95 -6.38 -7.10
C LEU A 21 1.64 -4.89 -7.06
N GLN A 22 2.11 -4.17 -6.03
CA GLN A 22 1.95 -2.72 -5.95
C GLN A 22 2.63 -2.02 -7.12
N ARG A 23 3.90 -2.36 -7.42
CA ARG A 23 4.64 -1.80 -8.56
C ARG A 23 3.97 -2.13 -9.89
N ALA A 24 3.52 -3.37 -10.07
CA ALA A 24 2.79 -3.76 -11.27
C ALA A 24 1.49 -2.96 -11.46
N HIS A 25 0.81 -2.59 -10.37
CA HIS A 25 -0.42 -1.80 -10.43
C HIS A 25 -0.15 -0.32 -10.71
N GLU A 26 0.93 0.23 -10.15
CA GLU A 26 1.38 1.61 -10.40
C GLU A 26 1.86 1.81 -11.85
N THR A 27 2.61 0.84 -12.39
CA THR A 27 3.06 0.87 -13.79
C THR A 27 1.95 0.41 -14.76
N GLY A 28 1.02 -0.41 -14.29
CA GLY A 28 -0.11 -0.97 -15.05
C GLY A 28 0.27 -2.19 -15.91
N HIS A 29 1.42 -2.15 -16.59
CA HIS A 29 1.98 -3.27 -17.33
C HIS A 29 3.51 -3.16 -17.39
N PHE A 30 4.19 -4.28 -17.65
CA PHE A 30 5.63 -4.27 -17.91
C PHE A 30 5.94 -5.13 -19.14
N GLU A 31 7.05 -4.81 -19.79
CA GLU A 31 7.50 -5.49 -21.01
C GLU A 31 8.59 -6.51 -20.68
N VAL A 32 8.42 -7.73 -21.16
CA VAL A 32 9.42 -8.79 -21.12
C VAL A 32 9.60 -9.28 -22.55
N GLU A 33 10.80 -9.19 -23.12
CA GLU A 33 11.07 -9.62 -24.50
C GLU A 33 10.07 -9.04 -25.52
N ASN A 34 9.81 -7.73 -25.41
CA ASN A 34 8.84 -6.99 -26.23
C ASN A 34 7.38 -7.47 -26.10
N SER A 35 7.06 -8.26 -25.08
CA SER A 35 5.70 -8.74 -24.79
C SER A 35 5.14 -8.06 -23.55
N ARG A 36 3.90 -7.59 -23.65
CA ARG A 36 3.19 -6.97 -22.52
C ARG A 36 2.74 -8.04 -21.53
N VAL A 37 3.30 -8.01 -20.32
CA VAL A 37 2.94 -8.91 -19.22
C VAL A 37 2.16 -8.14 -18.16
N ASN A 38 1.06 -8.72 -17.71
CA ASN A 38 0.26 -8.21 -16.60
C ASN A 38 0.41 -9.14 -15.40
N MET A 39 0.46 -8.56 -14.20
CA MET A 39 0.54 -9.33 -12.96
C MET A 39 -0.73 -9.17 -12.15
N TYR A 40 -1.27 -10.29 -11.68
CA TYR A 40 -2.45 -10.33 -10.84
C TYR A 40 -2.19 -11.16 -9.59
N PRO A 41 -2.83 -10.82 -8.46
CA PRO A 41 -2.80 -11.65 -7.27
C PRO A 41 -3.54 -12.98 -7.51
N ASP A 42 -3.03 -14.06 -6.93
CA ASP A 42 -3.66 -15.38 -6.96
C ASP A 42 -4.77 -15.48 -5.91
N TYR A 43 -6.01 -15.69 -6.35
CA TYR A 43 -7.18 -15.80 -5.49
C TYR A 43 -7.88 -17.14 -5.70
N THR A 44 -8.37 -17.72 -4.60
CA THR A 44 -9.26 -18.87 -4.70
C THR A 44 -10.57 -18.47 -5.38
N ALA A 45 -11.25 -19.42 -6.04
CA ALA A 45 -12.50 -19.16 -6.74
C ALA A 45 -13.58 -18.50 -5.85
N VAL A 46 -13.66 -18.89 -4.58
CA VAL A 46 -14.59 -18.30 -3.59
C VAL A 46 -14.26 -16.83 -3.32
N VAL A 47 -12.98 -16.49 -3.15
CA VAL A 47 -12.55 -15.10 -2.92
C VAL A 47 -12.75 -14.28 -4.19
N GLN A 48 -12.47 -14.84 -5.36
CA GLN A 48 -12.69 -14.19 -6.64
C GLN A 48 -14.17 -13.86 -6.86
N ALA A 49 -15.08 -14.82 -6.61
CA ALA A 49 -16.52 -14.59 -6.70
C ALA A 49 -16.99 -13.46 -5.77
N LYS A 50 -16.52 -13.45 -4.51
CA LYS A 50 -16.79 -12.35 -3.57
C LYS A 50 -16.23 -11.02 -4.04
N ARG A 51 -15.07 -10.98 -4.71
CA ARG A 51 -14.52 -9.73 -5.26
C ARG A 51 -15.31 -9.23 -6.46
N VAL A 52 -15.82 -10.14 -7.28
CA VAL A 52 -16.68 -9.83 -8.44
C VAL A 52 -18.00 -9.23 -7.98
N SER A 53 -18.59 -9.69 -6.87
CA SER A 53 -19.85 -9.13 -6.36
C SER A 53 -19.76 -7.64 -5.98
N TYR A 54 -18.56 -7.12 -5.68
CA TYR A 54 -18.34 -5.70 -5.42
C TYR A 54 -18.22 -4.84 -6.69
N THR A 55 -18.28 -5.42 -7.88
CA THR A 55 -18.03 -4.68 -9.15
C THR A 55 -19.01 -3.53 -9.35
N GLU A 56 -20.30 -3.78 -9.15
CA GLU A 56 -21.33 -2.76 -9.31
C GLU A 56 -21.22 -1.65 -8.26
N VAL A 57 -20.99 -1.99 -6.99
CA VAL A 57 -20.76 -1.02 -5.91
C VAL A 57 -19.55 -0.13 -6.22
N LYS A 58 -18.44 -0.72 -6.66
CA LYS A 58 -17.22 0.02 -7.04
C LYS A 58 -17.45 0.98 -8.21
N LYS A 59 -18.28 0.59 -9.18
CA LYS A 59 -18.67 1.45 -10.30
C LYS A 59 -19.46 2.65 -9.78
N ALA A 60 -20.46 2.41 -8.93
CA ALA A 60 -21.25 3.47 -8.34
C ALA A 60 -20.39 4.42 -7.48
N LEU A 61 -19.51 3.91 -6.62
CA LEU A 61 -18.58 4.72 -5.83
C LEU A 61 -17.64 5.58 -6.71
N ARG A 62 -17.20 5.05 -7.86
CA ARG A 62 -16.39 5.80 -8.82
C ARG A 62 -17.17 6.92 -9.49
N THR A 63 -18.46 6.70 -9.78
CA THR A 63 -19.36 7.73 -10.34
C THR A 63 -19.59 8.87 -9.35
N GLU A 64 -19.76 8.57 -8.06
CA GLU A 64 -19.92 9.60 -7.00
C GLU A 64 -18.58 10.27 -6.60
N GLY A 65 -17.44 9.84 -7.17
CA GLY A 65 -16.12 10.41 -6.86
C GLY A 65 -15.55 10.00 -5.49
N ILE A 66 -16.11 8.99 -4.84
CA ILE A 66 -15.69 8.54 -3.51
C ILE A 66 -14.45 7.64 -3.64
N ARG A 67 -13.42 7.92 -2.83
CA ARG A 67 -12.23 7.06 -2.77
C ARG A 67 -12.57 5.76 -2.05
N TYR A 68 -12.15 4.63 -2.63
CA TYR A 68 -12.31 3.30 -2.04
C TYR A 68 -11.13 2.38 -2.35
N ALA A 69 -10.98 1.32 -1.58
CA ALA A 69 -10.02 0.24 -1.82
C ALA A 69 -10.61 -1.11 -1.40
N LEU A 70 -10.38 -2.15 -2.20
CA LEU A 70 -10.80 -3.52 -1.88
C LEU A 70 -9.62 -4.31 -1.29
N LEU A 71 -9.60 -4.42 0.03
CA LEU A 71 -8.56 -5.13 0.78
C LEU A 71 -8.70 -6.65 0.64
N LEU A 72 -7.58 -7.35 0.81
CA LEU A 72 -7.53 -8.81 0.85
C LEU A 72 -8.19 -9.35 2.13
N PRO A 73 -8.97 -10.43 2.10
CA PRO A 73 -9.44 -11.18 0.92
C PRO A 73 -10.52 -10.45 0.12
N SER A 74 -11.51 -9.84 0.78
CA SER A 74 -12.64 -9.17 0.13
C SER A 74 -13.34 -8.18 1.07
N LYS A 75 -12.61 -7.19 1.58
CA LYS A 75 -13.16 -6.15 2.48
C LYS A 75 -13.10 -4.80 1.79
N LEU A 76 -14.24 -4.14 1.61
CA LEU A 76 -14.28 -2.83 0.95
C LEU A 76 -14.02 -1.73 1.98
N LYS A 77 -12.97 -0.94 1.77
CA LYS A 77 -12.61 0.22 2.56
C LYS A 77 -13.05 1.47 1.81
N ILE A 78 -13.85 2.32 2.44
CA ILE A 78 -14.37 3.56 1.86
C ILE A 78 -13.87 4.75 2.68
N TRP A 79 -13.44 5.82 2.00
CA TRP A 79 -12.98 7.06 2.62
C TRP A 79 -14.00 8.18 2.39
N ASN A 80 -14.74 8.54 3.44
CA ASN A 80 -15.71 9.63 3.42
C ASN A 80 -15.63 10.43 4.74
N GLY A 81 -14.54 11.17 4.95
CA GLY A 81 -14.19 11.81 6.23
C GLY A 81 -13.73 10.81 7.31
N ARG A 82 -14.46 9.70 7.46
CA ARG A 82 -14.08 8.52 8.24
C ARG A 82 -13.79 7.33 7.33
N THR A 83 -13.10 6.34 7.89
CA THR A 83 -12.85 5.07 7.20
C THR A 83 -13.99 4.10 7.54
N HIS A 84 -14.75 3.69 6.54
CA HIS A 84 -15.77 2.65 6.67
C HIS A 84 -15.26 1.34 6.07
N PHE A 85 -15.58 0.23 6.73
CA PHE A 85 -15.25 -1.11 6.25
C PHE A 85 -16.54 -1.88 6.02
N CYS A 86 -16.77 -2.32 4.78
CA CYS A 86 -17.88 -3.19 4.45
C CYS A 86 -17.37 -4.61 4.19
N LEU A 87 -18.06 -5.60 4.75
CA LEU A 87 -17.76 -7.02 4.60
C LEU A 87 -18.68 -7.69 3.57
N SER A 88 -19.83 -7.08 3.29
CA SER A 88 -20.80 -7.51 2.29
C SER A 88 -21.00 -6.45 1.20
N PRO A 89 -21.26 -6.83 -0.07
CA PRO A 89 -21.70 -5.89 -1.10
C PRO A 89 -23.03 -5.21 -0.76
N GLU A 90 -23.94 -5.88 -0.06
CA GLU A 90 -25.24 -5.32 0.35
C GLU A 90 -25.06 -4.19 1.37
N GLU A 91 -24.18 -4.40 2.35
CA GLU A 91 -23.80 -3.38 3.34
C GLU A 91 -23.21 -2.14 2.66
N ALA A 92 -22.39 -2.36 1.62
CA ALA A 92 -21.80 -1.25 0.87
C ALA A 92 -22.83 -0.49 0.02
N TRP A 93 -23.85 -1.17 -0.49
CA TRP A 93 -24.99 -0.52 -1.17
C TRP A 93 -25.83 0.29 -0.19
N PHE A 94 -26.15 -0.26 0.97
CA PHE A 94 -26.89 0.45 2.01
C PHE A 94 -26.15 1.72 2.43
N TRP A 95 -24.82 1.61 2.63
CA TRP A 95 -23.97 2.76 2.91
C TRP A 95 -23.98 3.80 1.79
N LEU A 96 -23.97 3.37 0.53
CA LEU A 96 -24.03 4.29 -0.61
C LEU A 96 -25.39 5.01 -0.69
N GLU A 97 -26.47 4.32 -0.36
CA GLU A 97 -27.81 4.90 -0.35
C GLU A 97 -27.99 5.91 0.79
N SER A 98 -27.44 5.62 1.98
CA SER A 98 -27.43 6.58 3.09
C SER A 98 -26.57 7.81 2.76
N TYR A 99 -25.44 7.61 2.08
CA TYR A 99 -24.61 8.70 1.56
C TYR A 99 -25.38 9.61 0.60
N ARG A 100 -26.12 9.05 -0.37
CA ARG A 100 -26.95 9.82 -1.31
C ARG A 100 -28.08 10.59 -0.63
N THR A 101 -28.70 9.98 0.37
CA THR A 101 -29.82 10.57 1.10
C THR A 101 -29.37 11.68 2.07
N GLY A 102 -28.07 11.83 2.32
CA GLY A 102 -27.55 12.81 3.28
C GLY A 102 -27.84 12.44 4.74
N ARG A 103 -28.16 11.18 5.03
CA ARG A 103 -28.28 10.68 6.41
C ARG A 103 -26.88 10.35 6.91
N GLU A 104 -26.26 11.31 7.60
CA GLU A 104 -25.03 11.08 8.33
C GLU A 104 -25.27 10.11 9.49
N ASP A 105 -25.01 8.82 9.26
CA ASP A 105 -24.88 7.86 10.36
C ASP A 105 -23.56 8.13 11.08
N GLN A 106 -23.56 9.11 11.99
CA GLN A 106 -22.42 9.43 12.86
C GLN A 106 -22.14 8.38 13.95
N ASN A 107 -22.88 7.27 14.02
CA ASN A 107 -22.85 6.39 15.17
C ASN A 107 -22.41 4.96 14.82
N LEU A 108 -21.13 4.67 15.08
CA LEU A 108 -20.68 3.51 15.87
C LEU A 108 -19.13 3.54 15.98
N GLN A 109 -18.68 4.00 17.16
CA GLN A 109 -17.39 3.86 17.84
C GLN A 109 -16.08 4.01 17.02
N GLU A 110 -15.35 5.10 17.30
CA GLU A 110 -13.88 5.07 17.16
C GLU A 110 -13.33 3.90 17.99
N PRO A 111 -12.50 2.99 17.44
CA PRO A 111 -11.76 2.06 18.29
C PRO A 111 -10.99 2.90 19.33
N PRO A 112 -10.93 2.51 20.61
CA PRO A 112 -10.21 3.25 21.61
C PRO A 112 -8.81 3.50 21.06
N THR A 113 -8.51 4.78 20.83
CA THR A 113 -7.26 5.26 20.30
C THR A 113 -6.11 4.47 20.90
N THR A 114 -5.30 3.80 20.08
CA THR A 114 -4.05 3.16 20.50
C THR A 114 -2.99 4.23 20.86
N ARG A 115 -3.38 5.43 21.31
CA ARG A 115 -2.55 6.37 22.08
C ARG A 115 -2.41 5.86 23.52
N GLY A 116 -1.96 4.62 23.67
CA GLY A 116 -1.86 3.94 24.97
C GLY A 116 -0.67 2.98 25.09
N TRP A 117 0.04 2.69 24.01
CA TRP A 117 1.29 1.92 24.06
C TRP A 117 2.49 2.84 23.92
N ARG A 118 2.59 3.85 24.79
CA ARG A 118 3.93 4.30 25.20
C ARG A 118 4.51 3.13 26.00
N LYS A 119 5.52 2.44 25.45
CA LYS A 119 6.42 1.65 26.29
C LYS A 119 6.83 2.55 27.45
N ARG A 120 6.39 2.21 28.67
CA ARG A 120 6.98 2.73 29.89
C ARG A 120 8.46 2.39 29.75
N ARG A 121 9.34 3.39 29.50
CA ARG A 121 10.78 3.18 29.59
C ARG A 121 11.02 2.59 30.97
N ARG A 122 11.41 1.32 31.08
CA ARG A 122 12.01 0.85 32.32
C ARG A 122 13.25 1.71 32.50
N SER A 123 13.29 2.42 33.61
CA SER A 123 14.50 3.04 34.16
C SER A 123 15.56 1.95 34.24
N GLY A 124 16.42 1.83 33.21
CA GLY A 124 17.41 0.75 33.13
C GLY A 124 18.04 0.48 31.76
N ASP A 125 17.44 0.92 30.64
CA ASP A 125 18.10 0.82 29.33
C ASP A 125 19.28 1.81 29.27
N ARG A 126 20.50 1.30 29.54
CA ARG A 126 21.75 2.05 29.34
C ARG A 126 21.96 2.28 27.85
N PRO A 127 22.24 3.52 27.39
CA PRO A 127 22.70 3.71 26.03
C PRO A 127 24.06 3.02 25.85
N ARG A 128 24.23 2.25 24.77
CA ARG A 128 25.55 1.83 24.30
C ARG A 128 26.40 3.09 24.12
N ARG A 129 27.54 3.16 24.82
CA ARG A 129 28.54 4.20 24.61
C ARG A 129 29.10 4.06 23.21
N ASP A 130 28.69 4.93 22.30
CA ASP A 130 29.48 5.19 21.12
C ASP A 130 30.66 6.07 21.56
N ARG A 131 31.85 5.46 21.55
CA ARG A 131 33.13 6.12 21.81
C ARG A 131 33.33 7.16 20.71
N VAL A 132 33.00 8.42 20.99
CA VAL A 132 33.37 9.57 20.17
C VAL A 132 34.90 9.62 20.13
N LEU A 133 35.49 9.26 18.99
CA LEU A 133 36.86 9.63 18.67
C LEU A 133 36.87 11.14 18.44
N GLN A 134 37.68 11.85 19.23
CA GLN A 134 37.85 13.29 19.06
C GLN A 134 38.46 13.59 17.68
N PRO A 135 38.00 14.61 16.95
CA PRO A 135 38.68 15.06 15.75
C PRO A 135 40.02 15.70 16.14
N THR A 136 41.12 15.03 15.79
CA THR A 136 42.47 15.60 15.81
C THR A 136 42.49 16.84 14.92
N GLN A 137 42.90 17.96 15.49
CA GLN A 137 43.23 19.16 14.73
C GLN A 137 44.39 18.83 13.77
N MET A 138 44.14 18.92 12.47
CA MET A 138 45.19 19.01 11.45
C MET A 138 44.95 20.27 10.63
N GLN A 139 45.98 21.10 10.64
CA GLN A 139 46.07 22.38 9.98
C GLN A 139 45.88 22.23 8.48
N ALA A 140 45.14 23.17 7.89
CA ALA A 140 45.09 23.36 6.46
C ALA A 140 46.48 23.74 5.94
N SER A 141 47.18 22.77 5.36
CA SER A 141 48.25 23.04 4.41
C SER A 141 47.65 22.93 3.02
N GLN A 142 47.73 24.02 2.27
CA GLN A 142 47.37 24.09 0.87
C GLN A 142 48.15 23.02 0.10
N GLU A 143 47.52 22.37 -0.87
CA GLU A 143 48.04 22.23 -2.23
C GLU A 143 47.13 21.35 -3.11
N ASN A 144 46.74 21.96 -4.23
CA ASN A 144 46.73 21.36 -5.57
C ASN A 144 45.84 20.15 -5.88
N GLY A 145 44.86 20.41 -6.76
CA GLY A 145 44.80 19.66 -8.01
C GLY A 145 43.59 18.75 -8.20
N TRP A 146 42.86 19.07 -9.27
CA TRP A 146 42.28 18.16 -10.28
C TRP A 146 40.78 18.35 -10.58
N ARG A 147 40.60 19.14 -11.64
CA ARG A 147 39.53 19.23 -12.65
C ARG A 147 38.51 18.08 -12.69
N LEU A 148 37.23 18.45 -12.59
CA LEU A 148 36.10 17.66 -13.06
C LEU A 148 36.00 17.75 -14.59
N ARG A 149 36.23 16.62 -15.29
CA ARG A 149 35.71 16.41 -16.64
C ARG A 149 34.23 16.04 -16.53
N ARG A 150 33.37 16.87 -17.11
CA ARG A 150 32.06 16.44 -17.62
C ARG A 150 32.25 15.97 -19.04
N LEU A 151 31.90 14.72 -19.30
CA LEU A 151 31.59 14.20 -20.63
C LEU A 151 30.46 13.20 -20.44
N CYS A 152 29.26 13.57 -20.90
CA CYS A 152 28.30 12.62 -21.42
C CYS A 152 27.98 13.05 -22.87
N PRO A 153 27.72 12.06 -23.74
CA PRO A 153 27.74 12.20 -25.20
C PRO A 153 26.59 13.02 -25.78
#